data_AF-A0A3D4IHX9-F1
#
_entry.id   AF-A0A3D4IHX9-F1
#
_cell.length_a   1.000
_cell.length_b   1.000
_cell.length_c   1.000
_cell.angle_alpha   90.00
_cell.angle_beta   90.00
_cell.angle_gamma   90.00
#
_symmetry.space_group_name_H-M   'P 1'
#
loop_
_entity.id
_entity.type
_entity.pdbx_description
1 polymer ?
#
loop_
_entity_poly.entity_id
_entity_poly.type
_entity_poly.pdbx_seq_one_letter_code
_entity_poly.pdbx_strand_id
1 'polypeptide(L)'
;MRFINEVWEGLRIAFLAIQNNKLRSGLTTLGIIIGIVMVTSMFTVINGIERSFDNSVSMLGNDVLRVQRFPWGSQPGDWWKYINRPNIEPELAETINNRSSYAKAVAPVSFYVSDVKYKSN
;
A
#
# COMPACT_ATOMS: atom_id res chain seq x y z
N MET A 1 38.32 21.46 -34.79
CA MET A 1 37.31 20.99 -35.78
C MET A 1 37.51 19.54 -36.26
N ARG A 2 38.70 18.93 -36.14
CA ARG A 2 38.93 17.52 -36.52
C ARG A 2 38.08 16.49 -35.75
N PHE A 3 37.95 16.68 -34.43
CA PHE A 3 37.21 15.76 -33.56
C PHE A 3 35.75 15.53 -33.97
N ILE A 4 35.07 16.58 -34.41
CA ILE A 4 33.66 16.50 -34.84
C ILE A 4 33.55 15.69 -36.14
N ASN A 5 34.49 15.87 -37.07
CA ASN A 5 34.51 15.16 -38.34
C ASN A 5 34.84 13.67 -38.15
N GLU A 6 35.78 13.34 -37.27
CA GLU A 6 36.14 11.95 -36.94
C GLU A 6 34.97 11.19 -36.29
N VAL A 7 34.24 11.83 -35.37
CA VAL A 7 33.02 11.24 -34.77
C VAL A 7 31.92 11.06 -35.83
N TRP A 8 31.79 12.01 -36.74
CA TRP A 8 30.82 11.93 -37.85
C TRP A 8 31.13 10.79 -38.83
N GLU A 9 32.41 10.59 -39.18
CA GLU A 9 32.85 9.46 -39.98
C GLU A 9 32.63 8.12 -39.26
N GLY A 10 32.96 8.04 -37.97
CA GLY A 10 32.72 6.85 -37.15
C GLY A 10 31.24 6.46 -37.10
N LEU A 11 30.35 7.43 -36.89
CA LEU A 11 28.89 7.22 -36.92
C LEU A 11 28.40 6.75 -38.28
N ARG A 12 28.92 7.35 -39.37
CA ARG A 12 28.57 6.95 -40.73
C ARG A 12 28.99 5.52 -41.03
N ILE A 13 30.19 5.12 -40.61
CA ILE A 13 30.71 3.76 -40.79
C ILE A 13 29.87 2.75 -39.98
N ALA A 14 29.54 3.09 -38.73
CA ALA A 14 28.70 2.24 -37.89
C ALA A 14 27.29 2.05 -38.49
N PHE A 15 26.69 3.11 -39.04
CA PHE A 15 25.38 3.03 -39.68
C PHE A 15 25.39 2.15 -40.94
N LEU A 16 26.45 2.24 -41.75
CA LEU A 16 26.67 1.37 -42.90
C LEU A 16 26.84 -0.09 -42.48
N ALA A 17 27.56 -0.37 -41.40
CA ALA A 17 27.74 -1.72 -40.87
C ALA A 17 26.43 -2.34 -40.38
N ILE A 18 25.56 -1.56 -39.72
CA ILE A 18 24.22 -1.99 -39.29
C ILE A 18 23.34 -2.33 -40.52
N GLN A 19 23.38 -1.49 -41.56
CA GLN A 19 22.64 -1.76 -42.81
C GLN A 19 23.11 -3.02 -43.54
N ASN A 20 24.40 -3.35 -43.47
CA ASN A 20 24.96 -4.53 -44.13
C ASN A 20 24.52 -5.85 -43.46
N ASN A 21 24.24 -5.83 -42.15
CA ASN A 21 23.83 -7.00 -41.35
C ASN A 21 22.47 -6.78 -40.66
N LYS A 22 21.44 -6.52 -41.47
CA LYS A 22 20.08 -6.14 -41.01
C LYS A 22 19.48 -7.12 -40.00
N LEU A 23 19.59 -8.42 -40.25
CA LEU A 23 19.00 -9.45 -39.37
C LEU A 23 19.69 -9.49 -38.01
N ARG A 24 21.03 -9.58 -37.99
CA ARG A 24 21.80 -9.66 -36.75
C ARG A 24 21.62 -8.41 -35.91
N SER A 25 21.78 -7.23 -36.51
CA SER A 25 21.69 -5.96 -35.79
C SER A 25 20.26 -5.62 -35.34
N GLY A 26 19.25 -6.03 -36.12
CA GLY A 26 17.85 -5.88 -35.75
C GLY A 26 17.47 -6.77 -34.56
N LEU A 27 17.84 -8.05 -34.60
CA LEU A 27 17.49 -9.01 -33.55
C LEU A 27 18.15 -8.68 -32.20
N THR A 28 19.40 -8.22 -32.20
CA THR A 28 20.10 -7.80 -30.97
C THR A 28 19.45 -6.56 -30.36
N THR A 29 19.13 -5.56 -31.19
CA THR A 29 18.47 -4.32 -30.74
C THR A 29 17.07 -4.61 -30.19
N LEU A 30 16.30 -5.46 -30.87
CA LEU A 30 14.99 -5.91 -30.39
C LEU A 30 15.08 -6.62 -29.04
N GLY A 31 16.05 -7.51 -28.86
CA GLY A 31 16.27 -8.19 -27.58
C GLY A 31 16.50 -7.22 -26.43
N ILE A 32 17.35 -6.21 -26.64
CA ILE A 32 17.63 -5.17 -25.64
C ILE A 32 16.37 -4.35 -25.33
N ILE A 33 15.62 -3.94 -26.36
CA ILE A 33 14.39 -3.16 -26.19
C ILE A 33 13.36 -3.95 -25.38
N ILE A 34 13.10 -5.21 -25.76
CA ILE A 34 12.15 -6.07 -25.06
C ILE A 34 12.58 -6.26 -23.60
N GLY A 35 13.87 -6.49 -23.35
CA GLY A 35 14.40 -6.65 -21.99
C GLY A 35 14.16 -5.42 -21.12
N ILE A 36 14.51 -4.22 -21.60
CA ILE A 36 14.33 -2.97 -20.83
C ILE A 36 12.84 -2.70 -20.61
N VAL A 37 12.00 -2.88 -21.63
CA VAL A 37 10.55 -2.64 -21.53
C VAL A 37 9.89 -3.61 -20.56
N MET A 38 10.27 -4.90 -20.56
CA MET A 38 9.70 -5.87 -19.62
C MET A 38 10.04 -5.52 -18.16
N VAL A 39 11.31 -5.21 -17.86
CA VAL A 39 11.74 -4.90 -16.49
C VAL A 39 11.09 -3.60 -15.99
N THR A 40 11.07 -2.56 -16.81
CA THR A 40 10.46 -1.26 -16.42
C THR A 40 8.95 -1.33 -16.29
N SER A 41 8.28 -2.09 -17.16
CA SER A 41 6.84 -2.33 -17.08
C SER A 41 6.47 -3.09 -15.79
N MET A 42 7.16 -4.18 -15.50
CA MET A 42 6.94 -4.96 -14.27
C MET A 42 7.15 -4.10 -13.02
N PHE A 43 8.19 -3.26 -13.01
CA PHE A 43 8.44 -2.34 -11.90
C PHE A 43 7.28 -1.35 -11.70
N THR A 44 6.72 -0.83 -12.79
CA THR A 44 5.55 0.07 -12.74
C THR A 44 4.32 -0.65 -12.23
N VAL A 45 4.07 -1.88 -12.69
CA VAL A 45 2.94 -2.71 -12.25
C VAL A 45 3.02 -3.02 -10.76
N ILE A 46 4.19 -3.44 -10.27
CA ILE A 46 4.40 -3.75 -8.84
C ILE A 46 4.08 -2.53 -7.97
N ASN A 47 4.67 -1.38 -8.31
CA ASN A 47 4.42 -0.14 -7.57
C ASN A 47 2.95 0.29 -7.63
N GLY A 48 2.27 0.04 -8.76
CA GLY A 48 0.84 0.32 -8.88
C GLY A 48 -0.01 -0.58 -7.97
N ILE A 49 0.31 -1.87 -7.91
CA ILE A 49 -0.37 -2.84 -7.05
C ILE A 49 -0.15 -2.49 -5.58
N GLU A 50 1.08 -2.21 -5.18
CA GLU A 50 1.42 -1.88 -3.79
C GLU A 50 0.64 -0.64 -3.32
N ARG A 51 0.61 0.43 -4.11
CA ARG A 51 -0.21 1.62 -3.80
C ARG A 51 -1.69 1.31 -3.71
N SER A 52 -2.22 0.49 -4.61
CA SER A 52 -3.64 0.11 -4.59
C SER A 52 -3.98 -0.73 -3.35
N PHE A 53 -3.07 -1.64 -2.98
CA PHE A 53 -3.18 -2.46 -1.79
C PHE A 53 -3.13 -1.60 -0.51
N ASP A 54 -2.14 -0.70 -0.40
CA ASP A 54 -2.01 0.21 0.73
C ASP A 54 -3.24 1.10 0.88
N ASN A 55 -3.76 1.64 -0.23
CA ASN A 55 -5.00 2.41 -0.20
C ASN A 55 -6.16 1.55 0.30
N SER A 56 -6.31 0.33 -0.20
CA SER A 56 -7.39 -0.59 0.19
C SER A 56 -7.30 -0.97 1.67
N VAL A 57 -6.09 -1.22 2.19
CA VAL A 57 -5.84 -1.54 3.61
C VAL A 57 -5.99 -0.31 4.49
N SER A 58 -5.57 0.87 4.04
CA SER A 58 -5.77 2.12 4.78
C SER A 58 -7.26 2.42 4.99
N MET A 59 -8.12 2.10 4.02
CA MET A 59 -9.58 2.19 4.16
C MET A 59 -10.14 1.21 5.20
N LEU A 60 -9.48 0.08 5.43
CA LEU A 60 -9.84 -0.89 6.48
C LEU A 60 -9.39 -0.46 7.89
N GLY A 61 -8.68 0.67 8.02
CA GLY A 61 -8.39 1.31 9.30
C GLY A 61 -6.99 1.04 9.84
N ASN A 62 -5.96 1.21 9.01
CA ASN A 62 -4.55 1.18 9.46
C ASN A 62 -4.17 2.34 10.41
N ASP A 63 -5.10 3.28 10.65
CA ASP A 63 -4.91 4.45 11.51
C ASP A 63 -6.05 4.62 12.55
N VAL A 64 -6.55 3.50 13.10
CA VAL A 64 -7.63 3.52 14.11
C VAL A 64 -7.26 2.68 15.33
N LEU A 65 -6.89 3.35 16.42
CA LEU A 65 -6.67 2.71 17.72
C LEU A 65 -8.03 2.51 18.43
N ARG A 66 -8.46 1.26 18.61
CA ARG A 66 -9.66 0.94 19.41
C ARG A 66 -9.29 0.64 20.86
N VAL A 67 -9.90 1.39 21.78
CA VAL A 67 -9.78 1.20 23.23
C VAL A 67 -11.08 0.63 23.76
N GLN A 68 -11.04 -0.57 24.34
CA GLN A 68 -12.20 -1.24 24.92
C GLN A 68 -11.83 -2.05 26.15
N ARG A 69 -12.81 -2.30 27.02
CA ARG A 69 -12.63 -3.00 28.31
C ARG A 69 -12.23 -4.46 28.12
N PHE A 70 -12.82 -5.12 27.14
CA PHE A 70 -12.56 -6.50 26.77
C PHE A 70 -11.60 -6.58 25.57
N PRO A 71 -10.69 -7.57 25.50
CA PRO A 71 -9.85 -7.76 24.31
C PRO A 71 -10.67 -8.18 23.09
N TRP A 72 -10.13 -7.98 21.88
CA TRP A 72 -10.70 -8.61 20.67
C TRP A 72 -10.29 -10.06 20.57
N GLY A 73 -11.29 -10.92 20.32
CA GLY A 73 -11.13 -12.36 20.26
C GLY A 73 -11.11 -13.03 21.63
N SER A 74 -11.15 -14.36 21.63
CA SER A 74 -10.98 -15.16 22.84
C SER A 74 -9.49 -15.18 23.22
N GLN A 75 -9.04 -14.17 23.95
CA GLN A 75 -7.70 -14.17 24.53
C GLN A 75 -7.67 -15.22 25.66
N PRO A 76 -6.79 -16.24 25.62
CA PRO A 76 -6.63 -17.17 26.72
C PRO A 76 -6.00 -16.41 27.89
N GLY A 77 -6.82 -15.99 28.84
CA GLY A 77 -6.39 -15.21 29.98
C GLY A 77 -7.51 -15.02 30.98
N ASP A 78 -7.10 -14.66 32.19
CA ASP A 78 -7.90 -14.43 33.39
C ASP A 78 -9.07 -13.45 33.17
N TRP A 79 -10.20 -13.94 32.66
CA TRP A 79 -11.38 -13.15 32.34
C TRP A 79 -11.91 -12.33 33.53
N TRP A 80 -11.70 -12.84 34.75
CA TRP A 80 -12.02 -12.17 36.00
C TRP A 80 -11.29 -10.82 36.18
N LYS A 81 -10.07 -10.67 35.64
CA LYS A 81 -9.35 -9.39 35.67
C LYS A 81 -10.00 -8.34 34.79
N TYR A 82 -10.66 -8.71 33.70
CA TYR A 82 -11.36 -7.77 32.81
C TYR A 82 -12.71 -7.33 33.38
N ILE A 83 -13.37 -8.22 34.13
CA ILE A 83 -14.60 -7.89 34.86
C ILE A 83 -14.35 -6.87 35.97
N ASN A 84 -13.19 -6.89 36.62
CA ASN A 84 -12.91 -5.90 37.67
C ASN A 84 -12.41 -4.54 37.14
N ARG A 85 -12.28 -4.36 35.81
CA ARG A 85 -11.90 -3.06 35.22
C ARG A 85 -13.08 -2.08 35.25
N PRO A 86 -12.84 -0.79 35.55
CA PRO A 86 -13.85 0.25 35.46
C PRO A 86 -14.53 0.29 34.08
N ASN A 87 -15.79 0.72 34.05
CA ASN A 87 -16.50 0.93 32.79
C ASN A 87 -15.86 2.09 32.02
N ILE A 88 -15.88 1.98 30.69
CA ILE A 88 -15.46 3.07 29.81
C ILE A 88 -16.64 4.03 29.70
N GLU A 89 -16.49 5.20 30.32
CA GLU A 89 -17.48 6.28 30.24
C GLU A 89 -17.25 7.13 28.99
N PRO A 90 -18.33 7.73 28.42
CA PRO A 90 -18.21 8.61 27.26
C PRO A 90 -17.31 9.84 27.53
N GLU A 91 -17.21 10.30 28.78
CA GLU A 91 -16.31 11.38 29.21
C GLU A 91 -14.82 11.06 28.98
N LEU A 92 -14.46 9.77 29.01
CA LEU A 92 -13.09 9.34 28.71
C LEU A 92 -12.71 9.67 27.25
N ALA A 93 -13.66 9.59 26.31
CA ALA A 93 -13.40 9.93 24.92
C ALA A 93 -13.05 11.42 24.75
N GLU A 94 -13.75 12.30 25.47
CA GLU A 94 -13.47 13.74 25.47
C GLU A 94 -12.11 14.06 26.12
N THR A 95 -11.78 13.39 27.22
CA THR A 95 -10.48 13.52 27.87
C THR A 95 -9.33 13.11 26.95
N ILE A 96 -9.49 12.00 26.21
CA ILE A 96 -8.50 11.52 25.23
C ILE A 96 -8.37 12.52 24.09
N ASN A 97 -9.48 13.07 23.58
CA ASN A 97 -9.46 14.06 22.51
C ASN A 97 -8.72 15.34 22.91
N ASN A 98 -8.90 15.80 24.16
CA ASN A 98 -8.27 17.02 24.66
C ASN A 98 -6.79 16.84 25.04
N ARG A 99 -6.38 15.64 25.45
CA ARG A 99 -5.00 15.37 25.90
C ARG A 99 -4.11 14.74 24.84
N SER A 100 -4.69 14.11 23.82
CA SER A 100 -3.90 13.45 22.77
C SER A 100 -3.44 14.45 21.73
N SER A 101 -2.12 14.52 21.52
CA SER A 101 -1.52 15.33 20.45
C SER A 101 -1.54 14.63 19.09
N TYR A 102 -1.75 13.31 19.08
CA TYR A 102 -1.63 12.46 17.89
C TYR A 102 -2.97 11.96 17.35
N ALA A 103 -4.03 11.96 18.18
CA ALA A 103 -5.35 11.55 17.74
C ALA A 103 -6.05 12.70 17.02
N LYS A 104 -6.40 12.51 15.75
CA LYS A 104 -7.11 13.53 14.95
C LYS A 104 -8.60 13.63 15.32
N ALA A 105 -9.21 12.52 15.74
CA ALA A 105 -10.57 12.47 16.21
C ALA A 105 -10.75 11.26 17.13
N VAL A 106 -11.57 11.40 18.18
CA VAL A 106 -11.95 10.31 19.08
C VAL A 106 -13.47 10.19 19.05
N ALA A 107 -13.98 8.99 18.76
CA ALA A 107 -15.41 8.72 18.70
C ALA A 107 -15.80 7.68 19.76
N PRO A 108 -16.74 7.98 20.68
CA PRO A 108 -17.31 6.97 21.55
C PRO A 108 -18.23 6.04 20.75
N VAL A 109 -18.11 4.73 20.97
CA VAL A 109 -18.91 3.71 20.28
C VAL A 109 -19.60 2.84 21.31
N SER A 110 -20.93 2.74 21.25
CA SER A 110 -21.74 1.83 22.06
C SER A 110 -22.38 0.76 21.18
N PHE A 111 -22.21 -0.51 21.54
CA PHE A 111 -22.90 -1.63 20.89
C PHE A 111 -24.06 -2.07 21.76
N TYR A 112 -25.28 -1.96 21.26
CA TYR A 112 -26.47 -2.51 21.89
C TYR A 112 -26.98 -3.67 21.03
N VAL A 113 -27.07 -4.87 21.61
CA VAL A 113 -27.64 -6.05 20.95
C VAL A 113 -29.02 -6.27 21.54
N SER A 114 -30.05 -6.19 20.69
CA SER A 114 -31.44 -6.46 21.07
C SER A 114 -32.04 -7.54 20.18
N ASP A 115 -32.67 -8.54 20.79
CA ASP A 115 -33.41 -9.57 20.07
C ASP A 115 -34.71 -8.99 19.49
N VAL A 116 -34.79 -8.92 18.17
CA VAL A 116 -36.04 -8.59 17.48
C VAL A 116 -36.83 -9.88 17.30
N LYS A 117 -37.69 -10.20 18.27
CA LYS A 117 -38.67 -11.28 18.11
C LYS A 117 -39.82 -10.79 17.24
N TYR A 118 -39.86 -11.22 15.99
CA TYR A 118 -41.06 -11.08 15.15
C TYR A 118 -42.09 -12.13 15.60
N LYS A 119 -43.23 -11.64 16.14
CA LYS A 119 -44.43 -12.37 16.58
C LYS A 119 -44.15 -13.67 17.36
N SER A 120 -44.38 -13.57 18.67
CA SER A 120 -44.72 -14.71 19.52
C SER A 120 -45.73 -15.61 18.81
N ASN A 121 -45.29 -16.84 18.48
CA ASN A 121 -46.06 -18.04 18.14
C ASN A 121 -47.36 -17.81 17.34
#